data_AF-A0A8T5QSK8-F1
#
_entry.id   AF-A0A8T5QSK8-F1
#
_cell.length_a   1.000
_cell.length_b   1.000
_cell.length_c   1.000
_cell.angle_alpha   90.00
_cell.angle_beta   90.00
_cell.angle_gamma   90.00
#
_symmetry.space_group_name_H-M   'P 1'
#
loop_
_entity.id
_entity.type
_entity.pdbx_description
1 polymer ?
#
loop_
_entity_poly.entity_id
_entity_poly.type
_entity_poly.pdbx_seq_one_letter_code
_entity_poly.pdbx_strand_id
1 'polypeptide(L)'
;MPVAINFKICDNAKECGGINVCPSNALYWDEDNETIVIDNSKCTSCGLCVDTCPVGAIRVAQTEEEYEQIQKEIEQDPREKEELFIERYGAANIDPKIMVEDFKEDVLDPSFEQPVVVEFFNDESIQCLLHSIPYKDFRPDCASIFRKCDASKYENVTETLGITVLPCLVIFKNGKETGRIEGVYTIAQREALKDKLKQLLEN
;
A
#
# COMPACT_ATOMS: atom_id res chain seq x y z
N MET A 1 31.25 -5.91 -11.49
CA MET A 1 30.16 -6.34 -10.60
C MET A 1 29.06 -5.32 -10.72
N PRO A 2 27.94 -5.67 -11.35
CA PRO A 2 27.08 -4.60 -11.79
C PRO A 2 25.74 -4.55 -11.10
N VAL A 3 25.42 -5.35 -10.08
CA VAL A 3 24.09 -5.23 -9.45
C VAL A 3 24.17 -5.31 -7.94
N ALA A 4 23.58 -4.30 -7.30
CA ALA A 4 23.36 -4.20 -5.88
C ALA A 4 21.86 -4.29 -5.57
N ILE A 5 21.50 -5.03 -4.53
CA ILE A 5 20.12 -5.17 -4.08
C ILE A 5 20.03 -4.54 -2.69
N ASN A 6 19.12 -3.57 -2.55
CA ASN A 6 18.78 -3.02 -1.25
C ASN A 6 17.79 -3.97 -0.55
N PHE A 7 18.31 -4.83 0.32
CA PHE A 7 17.48 -5.74 1.10
C PHE A 7 16.66 -5.05 2.19
N LYS A 8 16.91 -3.77 2.52
CA LYS A 8 16.05 -2.98 3.42
C LYS A 8 14.69 -2.69 2.79
N ILE A 9 14.61 -2.62 1.45
CA ILE A 9 13.36 -2.36 0.70
C ILE A 9 12.98 -3.49 -0.26
N CYS A 10 13.70 -4.62 -0.24
CA CYS A 10 13.34 -5.78 -1.06
C CYS A 10 12.33 -6.64 -0.29
N ASP A 11 11.20 -6.96 -0.92
CA ASP A 11 10.21 -7.90 -0.38
C ASP A 11 10.73 -9.35 -0.30
N ASN A 12 11.90 -9.64 -0.91
CA ASN A 12 12.54 -10.95 -0.95
C ASN A 12 11.58 -12.06 -1.41
N ALA A 13 10.78 -11.76 -2.45
CA ALA A 13 9.82 -12.71 -2.99
C ALA A 13 10.50 -13.80 -3.84
N LYS A 14 10.11 -15.06 -3.62
CA LYS A 14 10.56 -16.21 -4.43
C LYS A 14 10.25 -16.05 -5.93
N GLU A 15 9.15 -15.38 -6.23
CA GLU A 15 8.68 -15.08 -7.59
C GLU A 15 9.14 -13.69 -8.04
N CYS A 16 10.39 -13.33 -7.78
CA CYS A 16 10.93 -12.03 -8.19
C CYS A 16 10.92 -11.89 -9.72
N GLY A 17 10.28 -10.84 -10.23
CA GLY A 17 10.30 -10.52 -11.65
C GLY A 17 11.73 -10.33 -12.20
N GLY A 18 12.64 -9.84 -11.36
CA GLY A 18 14.07 -9.73 -11.68
C GLY A 18 14.77 -11.06 -12.00
N ILE A 19 14.34 -12.16 -11.36
CA ILE A 19 14.84 -13.52 -11.66
C ILE A 19 14.33 -13.95 -13.05
N ASN A 20 13.03 -13.75 -13.32
CA ASN A 20 12.38 -14.19 -14.55
C ASN A 20 12.90 -13.47 -15.81
N VAL A 21 13.28 -12.19 -15.69
CA VAL A 21 13.76 -11.39 -16.82
C VAL A 21 15.28 -11.47 -17.01
N CYS A 22 16.01 -12.11 -16.10
CA CYS A 22 17.47 -12.14 -16.15
C CYS A 22 17.96 -13.10 -17.25
N PRO A 23 18.54 -12.60 -18.37
CA PRO A 23 18.93 -13.47 -19.48
C PRO A 23 20.16 -14.34 -19.16
N SER A 24 20.97 -13.92 -18.19
CA SER A 24 22.20 -14.61 -17.79
C SER A 24 22.02 -15.49 -16.54
N ASN A 25 20.79 -15.59 -16.01
CA ASN A 25 20.49 -16.28 -14.75
C ASN A 25 21.45 -15.87 -13.60
N ALA A 26 21.86 -14.60 -13.60
CA ALA A 26 22.68 -14.03 -12.55
C ALA A 26 21.88 -13.85 -11.25
N LEU A 27 20.57 -13.63 -11.36
CA LEU A 27 19.64 -13.61 -10.23
C LEU A 27 18.96 -14.97 -10.09
N TYR A 28 18.98 -15.53 -8.89
CA TYR A 28 18.29 -16.77 -8.58
C TYR A 28 17.82 -16.81 -7.13
N TRP A 29 16.89 -17.72 -6.85
CA TRP A 29 16.42 -17.99 -5.50
C TRP A 29 17.32 -19.04 -4.84
N ASP A 30 17.87 -18.72 -3.69
CA ASP A 30 18.58 -19.67 -2.83
C ASP A 30 17.59 -20.36 -1.89
N GLU A 31 17.39 -21.66 -2.08
CA GLU A 31 16.47 -22.47 -1.27
C GLU A 31 17.02 -22.72 0.14
N ASP A 32 18.35 -22.67 0.34
CA ASP A 32 18.96 -22.96 1.65
C ASP A 32 18.85 -21.77 2.61
N ASN A 33 18.94 -20.55 2.07
CA ASN A 33 18.87 -19.30 2.84
C ASN A 33 17.55 -18.53 2.64
N GLU A 34 16.61 -19.09 1.87
CA GLU A 34 15.32 -18.49 1.51
C GLU A 34 15.45 -17.02 1.06
N THR A 35 16.43 -16.74 0.19
CA THR A 35 16.76 -15.37 -0.22
C THR A 35 17.12 -15.27 -1.70
N ILE A 36 16.89 -14.08 -2.26
CA ILE A 36 17.36 -13.76 -3.61
C ILE A 36 18.86 -13.56 -3.55
N VAL A 37 19.58 -14.34 -4.35
CA VAL A 37 21.04 -14.23 -4.49
C VAL A 37 21.36 -13.74 -5.89
N ILE A 38 22.37 -12.87 -5.96
CA ILE A 38 22.92 -12.40 -7.22
C ILE A 38 24.38 -12.80 -7.41
N ASP A 39 24.60 -13.56 -8.48
CA ASP A 39 25.92 -13.88 -8.99
C ASP A 39 26.39 -12.77 -9.94
N ASN A 40 27.08 -11.78 -9.36
CA ASN A 40 27.65 -10.66 -10.07
C ASN A 40 28.72 -11.06 -11.11
N SER A 41 29.23 -12.30 -11.09
CA SER A 41 30.17 -12.79 -12.11
C SER A 41 29.48 -13.12 -13.44
N LYS A 42 28.19 -13.46 -13.40
CA LYS A 42 27.36 -13.77 -14.57
C LYS A 42 26.56 -12.57 -15.07
N CYS A 43 26.56 -11.47 -14.33
CA CYS A 43 25.72 -10.32 -14.67
C CYS A 43 26.36 -9.47 -15.78
N THR A 44 25.56 -9.12 -16.79
CA THR A 44 25.98 -8.34 -17.96
C THR A 44 25.62 -6.86 -17.87
N SER A 45 25.19 -6.38 -16.69
CA SER A 45 24.76 -5.00 -16.46
C SER A 45 23.60 -4.54 -17.37
N CYS A 46 22.76 -5.47 -17.83
CA CYS A 46 21.73 -5.19 -18.84
C CYS A 46 20.56 -4.30 -18.38
N GLY A 47 20.39 -4.05 -17.09
CA GLY A 47 19.35 -3.13 -16.57
C GLY A 47 17.96 -3.73 -16.38
N LEU A 48 17.62 -4.85 -17.03
CA LEU A 48 16.25 -5.40 -17.07
C LEU A 48 15.61 -5.67 -15.69
N CYS A 49 16.43 -6.09 -14.72
CA CYS A 49 15.96 -6.34 -13.35
C CYS A 49 15.59 -5.06 -12.59
N VAL A 50 16.19 -3.92 -12.94
CA VAL A 50 15.87 -2.62 -12.35
C VAL A 50 14.48 -2.17 -12.77
N ASP A 51 14.19 -2.23 -14.08
CA ASP A 51 12.89 -1.83 -14.65
C ASP A 51 11.73 -2.68 -14.14
N THR A 52 12.00 -3.94 -13.83
CA THR A 52 10.99 -4.88 -13.35
C THR A 52 10.72 -4.75 -11.86
N CYS A 53 11.61 -4.11 -11.09
CA CYS A 53 11.48 -4.03 -9.64
C CYS A 53 10.57 -2.85 -9.24
N PRO A 54 9.31 -3.09 -8.82
CA PRO A 54 8.37 -2.01 -8.55
C PRO A 54 8.84 -1.13 -7.39
N VAL A 55 9.43 -1.73 -6.37
CA VAL A 55 9.96 -1.03 -5.19
C VAL A 55 11.30 -0.35 -5.45
N GLY A 56 11.92 -0.61 -6.61
CA GLY A 56 13.23 -0.07 -6.96
C GLY A 56 14.33 -0.53 -6.00
N ALA A 57 14.27 -1.77 -5.51
CA ALA A 57 15.29 -2.35 -4.64
C ALA A 57 16.58 -2.72 -5.40
N ILE A 58 16.49 -2.92 -6.71
CA ILE A 58 17.62 -3.37 -7.54
C ILE A 58 18.28 -2.17 -8.21
N ARG A 59 19.61 -2.09 -8.18
CA ARG A 59 20.41 -1.06 -8.87
C ARG A 59 21.52 -1.71 -9.67
N VAL A 60 21.79 -1.15 -10.85
CA VAL A 60 22.85 -1.63 -11.74
C VAL A 60 23.99 -0.60 -11.78
N ALA A 61 25.22 -1.05 -11.56
CA ALA A 61 26.46 -0.29 -11.71
C ALA A 61 27.20 -0.70 -12.99
N GLN A 62 27.84 0.25 -13.65
CA GLN A 62 28.70 0.01 -14.81
C GLN A 62 30.19 0.04 -14.46
N THR A 63 30.55 0.72 -13.37
CA THR A 63 31.93 0.80 -12.85
C THR A 63 32.01 0.40 -11.38
N GLU A 64 33.23 0.13 -10.89
CA GLU A 64 33.45 -0.18 -9.47
C GLU A 64 33.16 1.02 -8.57
N GLU A 65 33.55 2.22 -9.01
CA GLU A 65 33.27 3.47 -8.28
C GLU A 65 31.75 3.70 -8.11
N GLU A 66 30.98 3.43 -9.17
CA GLU A 66 29.52 3.52 -9.14
C GLU A 66 28.90 2.46 -8.21
N TYR A 67 29.45 1.25 -8.20
CA TYR A 67 28.99 0.19 -7.31
C TYR A 67 29.20 0.55 -5.84
N GLU A 68 30.37 1.07 -5.48
CA GLU A 68 30.66 1.54 -4.12
C GLU A 68 29.75 2.69 -3.71
N GLN A 69 29.45 3.60 -4.65
CA GLN A 69 28.54 4.70 -4.42
C GLN A 69 27.11 4.20 -4.15
N ILE A 70 26.61 3.25 -4.96
CA ILE A 70 25.29 2.62 -4.76
C ILE A 70 25.23 1.92 -3.41
N GLN A 71 26.29 1.22 -2.98
CA GLN A 71 26.31 0.57 -1.66
C GLN A 71 26.19 1.59 -0.51
N LYS A 72 26.88 2.73 -0.62
CA LYS A 72 26.75 3.82 0.37
C LYS A 72 25.35 4.41 0.38
N GLU A 73 24.72 4.56 -0.79
CA GLU A 73 23.35 5.04 -0.91
C GLU A 73 22.34 4.06 -0.31
N ILE A 74 22.53 2.76 -0.50
CA ILE A 74 21.72 1.70 0.11
C ILE A 74 21.86 1.71 1.63
N GLU A 75 23.07 1.91 2.15
CA GLU A 75 23.29 1.98 3.59
C GLU A 75 22.61 3.21 4.21
N GLN A 76 22.65 4.34 3.52
CA GLN A 76 22.04 5.60 3.94
C GLN A 76 20.54 5.69 3.64
N ASP A 77 19.96 4.70 2.94
CA ASP A 77 18.54 4.66 2.63
C ASP A 77 17.72 4.52 3.93
N PRO A 78 16.88 5.50 4.29
CA PRO A 78 16.08 5.44 5.51
C PRO A 78 14.85 4.54 5.38
N ARG A 79 14.57 4.04 4.17
CA ARG A 79 13.39 3.23 3.85
C ARG A 79 13.61 1.80 4.31
N GLU A 80 12.62 1.25 4.99
CA GLU A 80 12.58 -0.15 5.43
C GLU A 80 11.36 -0.87 4.85
N LYS A 81 11.34 -2.20 4.90
CA LYS A 81 10.28 -3.03 4.29
C LYS A 81 8.91 -2.68 4.82
N GLU A 82 8.84 -2.23 6.06
CA GLU A 82 7.62 -1.81 6.75
C GLU A 82 7.00 -0.54 6.14
N GLU A 83 7.78 0.30 5.46
CA GLU A 83 7.28 1.46 4.69
C GLU A 83 6.72 1.06 3.31
N LEU A 84 7.08 -0.12 2.78
CA LEU A 84 6.52 -0.65 1.54
C LEU A 84 5.13 -1.25 1.72
N PHE A 85 4.74 -1.54 2.97
CA PHE A 85 3.42 -2.07 3.31
C PHE A 85 2.31 -1.02 3.36
N ILE A 86 2.62 0.27 3.18
CA ILE A 86 1.61 1.32 3.10
C ILE A 86 1.39 1.68 1.64
N GLU A 87 0.56 0.89 0.95
CA GLU A 87 -0.29 1.33 -0.18
C GLU A 87 0.33 2.27 -1.24
N ARG A 88 1.63 2.13 -1.57
CA ARG A 88 2.34 3.15 -2.37
C ARG A 88 2.58 2.83 -3.83
N TYR A 89 2.07 1.70 -4.31
CA TYR A 89 1.91 1.48 -5.73
C TYR A 89 0.45 1.13 -5.98
N GLY A 90 -0.18 1.82 -6.94
CA GLY A 90 -1.34 1.33 -7.66
C GLY A 90 -1.03 0.04 -8.45
N ALA A 91 -0.45 -0.96 -7.78
CA ALA A 91 -0.06 -2.27 -8.27
C ALA A 91 -0.71 -3.39 -7.44
N ALA A 92 -1.76 -3.06 -6.71
CA ALA A 92 -2.81 -4.02 -6.40
C ALA A 92 -4.09 -3.50 -7.03
N ASN A 93 -4.77 -4.34 -7.81
CA ASN A 93 -6.18 -4.11 -8.06
C ASN A 93 -6.84 -4.04 -6.68
N ILE A 94 -7.39 -2.87 -6.32
CA ILE A 94 -8.40 -2.83 -5.27
C ILE A 94 -9.40 -3.91 -5.68
N ASP A 95 -9.66 -4.89 -4.81
CA ASP A 95 -10.69 -5.90 -5.11
C ASP A 95 -11.95 -5.09 -5.46
N PRO A 96 -12.53 -5.25 -6.67
CA PRO A 96 -13.69 -4.46 -7.09
C PRO A 96 -14.79 -4.47 -6.04
N LYS A 97 -14.89 -5.54 -5.24
CA LYS A 97 -15.84 -5.70 -4.12
C LYS A 97 -15.66 -4.71 -2.97
N ILE A 98 -14.52 -4.02 -2.89
CA ILE A 98 -14.27 -2.97 -1.89
C ILE A 98 -14.73 -1.61 -2.43
N MET A 99 -14.74 -1.41 -3.74
CA MET A 99 -15.22 -0.17 -4.33
C MET A 99 -16.75 -0.09 -4.21
N VAL A 100 -17.26 1.09 -3.87
CA VAL A 100 -18.70 1.35 -3.94
C VAL A 100 -19.10 1.47 -5.41
N GLU A 101 -20.07 0.67 -5.83
CA GLU A 101 -20.74 0.80 -7.13
C GLU A 101 -22.12 1.47 -6.95
N ASP A 102 -22.87 1.06 -5.91
CA ASP A 102 -24.11 1.71 -5.50
C ASP A 102 -24.08 2.02 -4.00
N PHE A 103 -24.08 3.31 -3.66
CA PHE A 103 -24.00 3.74 -2.26
C PHE A 103 -25.17 3.23 -1.40
N LYS A 104 -26.37 3.06 -1.96
CA LYS A 104 -27.52 2.58 -1.18
C LYS A 104 -27.41 1.10 -0.88
N GLU A 105 -26.94 0.31 -1.83
CA GLU A 105 -26.81 -1.14 -1.69
C GLU A 105 -25.52 -1.52 -0.94
N ASP A 106 -24.42 -0.84 -1.21
CA ASP A 106 -23.10 -1.18 -0.66
C ASP A 106 -22.84 -0.61 0.73
N VAL A 107 -23.55 0.47 1.11
CA VAL A 107 -23.31 1.21 2.37
C VAL A 107 -24.55 1.30 3.23
N LEU A 108 -25.71 1.61 2.63
CA LEU A 108 -26.93 1.88 3.39
C LEU A 108 -27.86 0.68 3.52
N ASP A 109 -27.47 -0.51 3.03
CA ASP A 109 -28.31 -1.70 3.12
C ASP A 109 -28.52 -2.09 4.60
N PRO A 110 -29.77 -2.05 5.10
CA PRO A 110 -30.08 -2.42 6.47
C PRO A 110 -29.91 -3.93 6.74
N SER A 111 -29.66 -4.75 5.71
CA SER A 111 -29.36 -6.18 5.87
C SER A 111 -27.98 -6.44 6.49
N PHE A 112 -27.08 -5.45 6.48
CA PHE A 112 -25.76 -5.56 7.10
C PHE A 112 -25.87 -5.54 8.63
N GLU A 113 -25.65 -6.70 9.26
CA GLU A 113 -25.52 -6.82 10.72
C GLU A 113 -24.23 -6.18 11.26
N GLN A 114 -23.25 -5.98 10.38
CA GLN A 114 -21.94 -5.41 10.70
C GLN A 114 -21.90 -3.92 10.33
N PRO A 115 -21.15 -3.09 11.09
CA PRO A 115 -20.89 -1.71 10.70
C PRO A 115 -20.17 -1.65 9.35
N VAL A 116 -20.59 -0.73 8.48
CA VAL A 116 -19.92 -0.42 7.22
C VAL A 116 -19.02 0.79 7.42
N VAL A 117 -17.74 0.62 7.17
CA VAL A 117 -16.72 1.67 7.21
C VAL A 117 -16.39 2.09 5.79
N VAL A 118 -16.65 3.35 5.47
CA VAL A 118 -16.43 3.92 4.15
C VAL A 118 -15.30 4.93 4.20
N GLU A 119 -14.25 4.68 3.44
CA GLU A 119 -13.24 5.69 3.16
C GLU A 119 -13.65 6.50 1.92
N PHE A 120 -13.91 7.78 2.12
CA PHE A 120 -14.05 8.75 1.05
C PHE A 120 -12.69 9.28 0.66
N PHE A 121 -12.34 9.12 -0.60
CA PHE A 121 -11.07 9.53 -1.18
C PHE A 121 -11.29 10.25 -2.51
N ASN A 122 -10.28 10.97 -2.97
CA ASN A 122 -10.25 11.56 -4.30
C ASN A 122 -8.93 11.17 -4.96
N ASP A 123 -8.99 10.45 -6.09
CA ASP A 123 -7.82 10.00 -6.86
C ASP A 123 -6.97 11.16 -7.38
N GLU A 124 -7.55 12.34 -7.58
CA GLU A 124 -6.81 13.54 -7.99
C GLU A 124 -6.08 14.22 -6.83
N SER A 125 -6.38 13.83 -5.58
CA SER A 125 -5.77 14.43 -4.39
C SER A 125 -4.55 13.64 -3.92
N ILE A 126 -3.38 14.29 -4.01
CA ILE A 126 -2.10 13.76 -3.49
C ILE A 126 -2.23 13.38 -2.00
N GLN A 127 -3.02 14.11 -1.21
CA GLN A 127 -3.23 13.81 0.20
C GLN A 127 -3.99 12.49 0.39
N CYS A 128 -4.98 12.19 -0.46
CA CYS A 128 -5.69 10.90 -0.41
C CYS A 128 -4.78 9.75 -0.84
N LEU A 129 -3.93 9.96 -1.83
CA LEU A 129 -2.97 8.97 -2.29
C LEU A 129 -1.91 8.64 -1.24
N LEU A 130 -1.48 9.64 -0.45
CA LEU A 130 -0.43 9.47 0.56
C LEU A 130 -0.95 9.02 1.93
N HIS A 131 -2.24 9.25 2.21
CA HIS A 131 -2.83 9.05 3.54
C HIS A 131 -4.08 8.19 3.53
N SER A 132 -4.26 7.39 2.47
CA SER A 132 -5.23 6.30 2.43
C SER A 132 -5.04 5.41 3.65
N ILE A 133 -6.13 5.11 4.33
CA ILE A 133 -6.11 4.35 5.57
C ILE A 133 -5.99 2.87 5.19
N PRO A 134 -4.89 2.19 5.52
CA PRO A 134 -4.71 0.80 5.14
C PRO A 134 -5.71 -0.08 5.89
N TYR A 135 -6.77 -0.51 5.22
CA TYR A 135 -7.83 -1.33 5.82
C TYR A 135 -7.30 -2.59 6.52
N LYS A 136 -6.20 -3.17 6.01
CA LYS A 136 -5.53 -4.34 6.59
C LYS A 136 -5.03 -4.10 8.02
N ASP A 137 -4.74 -2.86 8.39
CA ASP A 137 -4.27 -2.51 9.72
C ASP A 137 -5.37 -2.53 10.79
N PHE A 138 -6.63 -2.44 10.37
CA PHE A 138 -7.78 -2.28 11.27
C PHE A 138 -8.75 -3.47 11.20
N ARG A 139 -8.74 -4.22 10.09
CA ARG A 139 -9.53 -5.45 9.88
C ARG A 139 -9.43 -6.51 11.00
N PRO A 140 -8.28 -6.75 11.67
CA PRO A 140 -8.17 -7.86 12.63
C PRO A 140 -9.02 -7.68 13.89
N ASP A 141 -9.30 -6.43 14.29
CA ASP A 141 -9.84 -6.12 15.61
C ASP A 141 -11.35 -5.84 15.63
N CYS A 142 -11.98 -5.72 14.46
CA CYS A 142 -13.39 -5.36 14.35
C CYS A 142 -14.07 -5.99 13.12
N ALA A 143 -15.18 -6.71 13.36
CA ALA A 143 -16.02 -7.28 12.31
C ALA A 143 -16.82 -6.18 11.61
N SER A 144 -16.17 -5.50 10.67
CA SER A 144 -16.75 -4.41 9.86
C SER A 144 -16.59 -4.68 8.38
N ILE A 145 -17.52 -4.14 7.58
CA ILE A 145 -17.47 -4.16 6.13
C ILE A 145 -16.74 -2.89 5.69
N PHE A 146 -15.61 -3.01 4.99
CA PHE A 146 -14.90 -1.84 4.47
C PHE A 146 -15.23 -1.59 3.00
N ARG A 147 -15.43 -0.30 2.68
CA ARG A 147 -15.68 0.19 1.34
C ARG A 147 -14.86 1.44 1.04
N LYS A 148 -14.46 1.60 -0.22
CA LYS A 148 -13.82 2.82 -0.73
C LYS A 148 -14.79 3.52 -1.67
N CYS A 149 -15.03 4.80 -1.41
CA CYS A 149 -15.94 5.65 -2.17
C CYS A 149 -15.16 6.81 -2.79
N ASP A 150 -15.17 6.90 -4.11
CA ASP A 150 -14.58 8.02 -4.83
C ASP A 150 -15.49 9.24 -4.70
N ALA A 151 -15.05 10.21 -3.89
CA ALA A 151 -15.80 11.42 -3.59
C ALA A 151 -16.15 12.22 -4.86
N SER A 152 -15.33 12.14 -5.92
CA SER A 152 -15.58 12.83 -7.19
C SER A 152 -16.78 12.25 -7.96
N LYS A 153 -17.08 10.96 -7.78
CA LYS A 153 -18.22 10.28 -8.41
C LYS A 153 -19.51 10.41 -7.61
N TYR A 154 -19.40 10.72 -6.31
CA TYR A 154 -20.53 10.77 -5.37
C TYR A 154 -20.67 12.14 -4.68
N GLU A 155 -20.54 13.23 -5.43
CA GLU A 155 -20.65 14.62 -4.91
C GLU A 155 -21.94 14.87 -4.12
N ASN A 156 -23.09 14.38 -4.62
CA ASN A 156 -24.37 14.52 -3.92
C ASN A 156 -24.36 13.84 -2.54
N VAL A 157 -23.63 12.74 -2.39
CA VAL A 157 -23.53 11.99 -1.13
C VAL A 157 -22.58 12.73 -0.19
N THR A 158 -21.44 13.21 -0.68
CA THR A 158 -20.48 13.95 0.14
C THR A 158 -21.07 15.27 0.64
N GLU A 159 -21.85 15.98 -0.19
CA GLU A 159 -22.62 17.16 0.23
C GLU A 159 -23.68 16.84 1.28
N THR A 160 -24.46 15.76 1.09
CA THR A 160 -25.50 15.33 2.05
C THR A 160 -24.90 14.98 3.40
N LEU A 161 -23.72 14.34 3.40
CA LEU A 161 -22.97 14.00 4.60
C LEU A 161 -22.12 15.17 5.13
N GLY A 162 -22.04 16.31 4.42
CA GLY A 162 -21.22 17.45 4.82
C GLY A 162 -19.71 17.15 4.87
N ILE A 163 -19.21 16.26 4.03
CA ILE A 163 -17.78 15.90 3.97
C ILE A 163 -17.03 17.02 3.24
N THR A 164 -16.20 17.76 3.98
CA THR A 164 -15.42 18.89 3.44
C THR A 164 -13.91 18.65 3.43
N VAL A 165 -13.46 17.58 4.11
CA VAL A 165 -12.05 17.21 4.26
C VAL A 165 -11.86 15.80 3.74
N LEU A 166 -10.80 15.57 2.95
CA LEU A 166 -10.42 14.26 2.41
C LEU A 166 -8.93 13.97 2.68
N PRO A 167 -8.52 12.71 2.91
CA PRO A 167 -9.38 11.53 3.05
C PRO A 167 -10.26 11.61 4.32
N CYS A 168 -11.42 10.96 4.29
CA CYS A 168 -12.35 10.92 5.41
C CYS A 168 -12.91 9.51 5.57
N LEU A 169 -12.94 9.03 6.81
CA LEU A 169 -13.49 7.73 7.14
C LEU A 169 -14.82 7.92 7.86
N VAL A 170 -15.89 7.36 7.32
CA VAL A 170 -17.25 7.47 7.86
C VAL A 170 -17.78 6.07 8.17
N ILE A 171 -18.44 5.94 9.31
CA ILE A 171 -18.95 4.67 9.83
C ILE A 171 -20.47 4.70 9.79
N PHE A 172 -21.05 3.67 9.19
CA PHE A 172 -22.48 3.46 9.08
C PHE A 172 -22.89 2.21 9.86
N LYS A 173 -23.97 2.30 10.65
CA LYS A 173 -24.67 1.16 11.26
C LYS A 173 -26.14 1.24 10.91
N ASN A 174 -26.72 0.15 10.42
CA ASN A 174 -28.13 0.08 10.01
C ASN A 174 -28.52 1.23 9.05
N GLY A 175 -27.63 1.58 8.11
CA GLY A 175 -27.83 2.67 7.14
C GLY A 175 -27.80 4.07 7.73
N LYS A 176 -27.31 4.26 8.95
CA LYS A 176 -27.12 5.59 9.57
C LYS A 176 -25.67 5.82 9.95
N GLU A 177 -25.21 7.04 9.74
CA GLU A 177 -23.91 7.46 10.22
C GLU A 177 -23.86 7.43 11.75
N THR A 178 -22.85 6.75 12.31
CA THR A 178 -22.58 6.69 13.75
C THR A 178 -21.33 7.44 14.16
N GLY A 179 -20.44 7.73 13.22
CA GLY A 179 -19.24 8.51 13.48
C GLY A 179 -18.39 8.70 12.23
N ARG A 180 -17.47 9.65 12.31
CA ARG A 180 -16.51 9.94 11.26
C ARG A 180 -15.16 10.36 11.82
N ILE A 181 -14.13 10.19 11.01
CA ILE A 181 -12.78 10.64 11.31
C ILE A 181 -12.27 11.36 10.06
N GLU A 182 -12.08 12.68 10.18
CA GLU A 182 -11.71 13.57 9.09
C GLU A 182 -10.21 13.88 9.13
N GLY A 183 -9.58 13.90 7.95
CA GLY A 183 -8.23 14.42 7.77
C GLY A 183 -7.18 13.37 7.43
N VAL A 184 -5.94 13.86 7.43
CA VAL A 184 -4.75 13.13 7.00
C VAL A 184 -4.17 12.33 8.17
N TYR A 185 -4.02 11.02 7.97
CA TYR A 185 -3.43 10.13 8.97
C TYR A 185 -1.96 9.88 8.68
N THR A 186 -1.16 10.00 9.72
CA THR A 186 0.27 9.69 9.68
C THR A 186 0.55 8.42 10.49
N ILE A 187 1.66 7.75 10.17
CA ILE A 187 2.07 6.50 10.84
C ILE A 187 2.18 6.68 12.36
N ALA A 188 2.63 7.84 12.81
CA ALA A 188 2.72 8.19 14.23
C ALA A 188 1.36 8.17 14.96
N GLN A 189 0.24 8.27 14.24
CA GLN A 189 -1.12 8.31 14.77
C GLN A 189 -1.87 6.97 14.61
N ARG A 190 -1.23 5.93 14.08
CA ARG A 190 -1.84 4.62 13.76
C ARG A 190 -2.54 3.97 14.95
N GLU A 191 -1.89 3.92 16.10
CA GLU A 191 -2.47 3.32 17.32
C GLU A 191 -3.64 4.15 17.87
N ALA A 192 -3.52 5.49 17.87
CA ALA A 192 -4.60 6.37 18.27
C ALA A 192 -5.83 6.26 17.34
N LEU A 193 -5.61 5.97 16.06
CA LEU A 193 -6.68 5.73 15.09
C LEU A 193 -7.39 4.40 15.36
N LYS A 194 -6.64 3.32 15.66
CA LYS A 194 -7.22 2.03 16.05
C LYS A 194 -8.12 2.17 17.27
N ASP A 195 -7.64 2.88 18.30
CA ASP A 195 -8.41 3.10 19.53
C ASP A 195 -9.70 3.89 19.27
N LYS A 196 -9.63 4.95 18.45
CA LYS A 196 -10.81 5.73 18.05
C LYS A 196 -11.80 4.91 17.22
N LEU A 197 -11.31 4.15 16.25
CA LEU A 197 -12.14 3.27 15.42
C LEU A 197 -12.87 2.25 16.29
N LYS A 198 -12.16 1.62 17.23
CA LYS A 198 -12.75 0.65 18.16
C LYS A 198 -13.86 1.29 19.00
N GLN A 199 -13.64 2.48 19.55
CA GLN A 199 -14.68 3.20 20.30
C GLN A 199 -15.91 3.54 19.44
N LEU A 200 -15.73 3.90 18.18
CA LEU A 200 -16.85 4.22 17.28
C LEU A 200 -17.58 2.95 16.78
N LEU A 201 -16.88 1.83 16.67
CA LEU A 201 -17.46 0.55 16.24
C LEU A 201 -18.14 -0.21 17.40
N GLU A 202 -17.75 0.03 18.65
CA GLU A 202 -18.37 -0.57 19.85
C GLU A 202 -19.61 0.20 20.37
N ASN A 203 -19.78 1.48 20.03
CA ASN A 203 -20.95 2.32 20.41
C ASN A 203 -22.15 2.19 19.47
#